data_AF-A0A971JSZ4-F1
#
_entry.id   AF-A0A971JSZ4-F1
#
_cell.length_a   1.000
_cell.length_b   1.000
_cell.length_c   1.000
_cell.angle_alpha   90.00
_cell.angle_beta   90.00
_cell.angle_gamma   90.00
#
_symmetry.space_group_name_H-M   'P 1'
#
loop_
_entity.id
_entity.type
_entity.pdbx_description
1 polymer ?
#
loop_
_entity_poly.entity_id
_entity_poly.type
_entity_poly.pdbx_seq_one_letter_code
_entity_poly.pdbx_strand_id
1 'polypeptide(L)'
;MTATEAILNFAVAQGGTFHRKDLLREVARQQTGIKGSALTLQINRMLASGSLRRVGHGVYELALNSLPEFVYQPSEKEKDIFLRLKQKFPLLDMCIWSPRVLASFMLHVPDIGYVFMDVEKDGMETVFHALQEMELGRNILLSPSPIDCDRYLTGTDAIVVRQLIGQSPLTIVDGCQVPRIEKILVDAIGDNELLFASGSEIYNIYEYARERNHVNMRKLLRYASRRNRKEKVEHIIYTIDHDQSQE
;
A
#
# COMPACT_ATOMS: atom_id res chain seq x y z
N MET A 1 -7.83 -26.31 -25.26
CA MET A 1 -7.76 -24.86 -25.02
C MET A 1 -8.64 -24.53 -23.83
N THR A 2 -8.06 -24.01 -22.76
CA THR A 2 -8.80 -23.62 -21.54
C THR A 2 -9.46 -22.24 -21.70
N ALA A 3 -10.44 -21.90 -20.84
CA ALA A 3 -11.08 -20.58 -20.85
C ALA A 3 -10.07 -19.45 -20.59
N THR A 4 -9.05 -19.69 -19.76
CA THR A 4 -7.97 -18.74 -19.49
C THR A 4 -7.10 -18.52 -20.73
N GLU A 5 -6.65 -19.60 -21.39
CA GLU A 5 -5.88 -19.51 -22.63
C GLU A 5 -6.64 -18.76 -23.74
N ALA A 6 -7.94 -19.02 -23.87
CA ALA A 6 -8.78 -18.35 -24.85
C ALA A 6 -8.87 -16.83 -24.58
N ILE A 7 -8.99 -16.42 -23.32
CA ILE A 7 -9.01 -15.00 -22.93
C ILE A 7 -7.65 -14.34 -23.18
N LEU A 8 -6.56 -14.99 -22.76
CA LEU A 8 -5.20 -14.47 -22.90
C LEU A 8 -4.82 -14.31 -24.39
N ASN A 9 -5.01 -15.36 -25.20
CA ASN A 9 -4.68 -15.33 -26.62
C ASN A 9 -5.48 -14.26 -27.37
N PHE A 10 -6.78 -14.15 -27.07
CA PHE A 10 -7.62 -13.13 -27.68
C PHE A 10 -7.17 -11.72 -27.30
N ALA A 11 -6.89 -11.50 -26.02
CA ALA A 11 -6.54 -10.18 -25.52
C ALA A 11 -5.14 -9.74 -25.99
N VAL A 12 -4.18 -10.67 -26.11
CA VAL A 12 -2.86 -10.40 -26.73
C VAL A 12 -3.02 -10.04 -28.21
N ALA A 13 -3.86 -10.76 -28.95
CA ALA A 13 -4.15 -10.46 -30.37
C ALA A 13 -4.80 -9.08 -30.58
N GLN A 14 -5.44 -8.52 -29.55
CA GLN A 14 -6.07 -7.20 -29.56
C GLN A 14 -5.19 -6.10 -28.93
N GLY A 15 -3.91 -6.37 -28.65
CA GLY A 15 -2.99 -5.37 -28.09
C GLY A 15 -3.21 -5.07 -26.60
N GLY A 16 -3.77 -6.02 -25.85
CA GLY A 16 -3.92 -5.93 -24.39
C GLY A 16 -5.29 -5.43 -23.91
N THR A 17 -6.08 -4.75 -24.74
CA THR A 17 -7.45 -4.31 -24.39
C THR A 17 -8.49 -4.96 -25.30
N PHE A 18 -9.60 -5.43 -24.74
CA PHE A 18 -10.63 -6.11 -25.51
C PHE A 18 -12.04 -5.93 -24.92
N HIS A 19 -13.06 -6.11 -25.76
CA HIS A 19 -14.46 -6.07 -25.33
C HIS A 19 -15.06 -7.47 -25.18
N ARG A 20 -15.85 -7.68 -24.12
CA ARG A 20 -16.46 -8.98 -23.77
C ARG A 20 -17.26 -9.60 -24.92
N LYS A 21 -18.01 -8.77 -25.65
CA LYS A 21 -18.85 -9.24 -26.76
C LYS A 21 -18.00 -9.79 -27.92
N ASP A 22 -16.79 -9.29 -28.10
CA ASP A 22 -15.93 -9.68 -29.21
C ASP A 22 -15.20 -10.99 -28.86
N LEU A 23 -14.77 -11.13 -27.60
CA LEU A 23 -14.28 -12.40 -27.07
C LEU A 23 -15.33 -13.51 -27.21
N LEU A 24 -16.59 -13.24 -26.83
CA LEU A 24 -17.66 -14.23 -26.94
C LEU A 24 -17.92 -14.65 -28.39
N ARG A 25 -17.85 -13.70 -29.34
CA ARG A 25 -17.98 -13.97 -30.77
C ARG A 25 -16.83 -14.82 -31.30
N GLU A 26 -15.60 -14.51 -30.91
CA GLU A 26 -14.42 -15.23 -31.37
C GLU A 26 -14.37 -16.67 -30.84
N VAL A 27 -14.67 -16.87 -29.55
CA VAL A 27 -14.66 -18.21 -28.95
C VAL A 27 -15.77 -19.10 -29.53
N ALA A 28 -16.92 -18.51 -29.90
CA ALA A 28 -17.98 -19.22 -30.63
C ALA A 28 -17.55 -19.59 -32.07
N ARG A 29 -16.82 -18.69 -32.76
CA ARG A 29 -16.30 -18.94 -34.11
C ARG A 29 -15.28 -20.07 -34.15
N GLN A 30 -14.43 -20.17 -33.12
CA GLN A 30 -13.37 -21.18 -33.03
C GLN A 30 -13.86 -22.58 -32.59
N GLN A 31 -15.17 -22.77 -32.37
CA GLN A 31 -15.79 -24.06 -31.96
C GLN A 31 -15.08 -24.74 -30.77
N THR A 32 -14.56 -23.95 -29.83
CA THR A 32 -13.72 -24.43 -28.71
C THR A 32 -14.49 -25.26 -27.66
N GLY A 33 -15.82 -25.37 -27.76
CA GLY A 33 -16.67 -26.04 -26.77
C GLY A 33 -16.87 -25.28 -25.45
N ILE A 34 -16.28 -24.09 -25.31
CA ILE A 34 -16.35 -23.28 -24.08
C ILE A 34 -17.68 -22.54 -23.99
N LYS A 35 -18.45 -22.75 -22.91
CA LYS A 35 -19.71 -22.04 -22.68
C LYS A 35 -19.45 -20.57 -22.31
N GLY A 36 -20.31 -19.65 -22.77
CA GLY A 36 -20.21 -18.22 -22.44
C GLY A 36 -20.30 -17.92 -20.94
N SER A 37 -21.01 -18.75 -20.16
CA SER A 37 -21.04 -18.67 -18.70
C SER A 37 -19.68 -18.98 -18.07
N ALA A 38 -18.92 -19.94 -18.62
CA ALA A 38 -17.58 -20.29 -18.16
C ALA A 38 -16.57 -19.15 -18.43
N LEU A 39 -16.65 -18.51 -19.60
CA LEU A 39 -15.85 -17.30 -19.88
C LEU A 39 -16.19 -16.15 -18.93
N THR A 40 -17.47 -15.97 -18.60
CA THR A 40 -17.91 -14.92 -17.69
C THR A 40 -17.37 -15.16 -16.27
N LEU A 41 -17.48 -16.40 -15.78
CA LEU A 41 -16.91 -16.80 -14.51
C LEU A 41 -15.39 -16.59 -14.49
N GLN A 42 -14.71 -16.94 -15.59
CA GLN A 42 -13.26 -16.81 -15.68
C GLN A 42 -12.81 -15.34 -15.74
N ILE A 43 -13.51 -14.47 -16.46
CA ILE A 43 -13.27 -13.03 -16.44
C ILE A 43 -13.41 -12.48 -15.02
N ASN A 44 -14.46 -12.88 -14.28
CA ASN A 44 -14.64 -12.45 -12.90
C ASN A 44 -13.50 -12.93 -11.98
N ARG A 45 -13.03 -14.16 -12.17
CA ARG A 45 -11.85 -14.68 -11.45
C ARG A 45 -10.59 -13.89 -11.78
N MET A 46 -10.36 -13.58 -13.06
CA MET A 46 -9.18 -12.84 -13.51
C MET A 46 -9.22 -11.35 -13.09
N LEU A 47 -10.41 -10.77 -12.94
CA LEU A 47 -10.58 -9.45 -12.30
C LEU A 47 -10.24 -9.52 -10.81
N ALA A 48 -10.69 -10.55 -10.10
CA ALA A 48 -10.41 -10.75 -8.68
C ALA A 48 -8.93 -11.03 -8.41
N SER A 49 -8.25 -11.76 -9.30
CA SER A 49 -6.80 -12.05 -9.19
C SER A 49 -5.91 -10.91 -9.68
N GLY A 50 -6.48 -9.80 -10.18
CA GLY A 50 -5.73 -8.68 -10.72
C GLY A 50 -5.08 -8.93 -12.08
N SER A 51 -5.38 -10.05 -12.76
CA SER A 51 -4.87 -10.38 -14.10
C SER A 51 -5.65 -9.68 -15.23
N LEU A 52 -6.82 -9.11 -14.92
CA LEU A 52 -7.57 -8.20 -15.78
C LEU A 52 -7.97 -6.94 -15.02
N ARG A 53 -8.05 -5.81 -15.72
CA ARG A 53 -8.65 -4.57 -15.24
C ARG A 53 -9.88 -4.23 -16.07
N ARG A 54 -10.94 -3.74 -15.43
CA ARG A 54 -12.12 -3.20 -16.13
C ARG A 54 -11.90 -1.72 -16.43
N VAL A 55 -11.81 -1.38 -17.72
CA VAL A 55 -11.56 0.01 -18.17
C VAL A 55 -12.81 0.68 -18.74
N GLY A 56 -13.90 -0.06 -18.93
CA GLY A 56 -15.18 0.47 -19.41
C GLY A 56 -16.31 -0.55 -19.33
N HIS A 57 -17.52 -0.17 -19.75
CA HIS A 57 -18.65 -1.08 -19.77
C HIS A 57 -18.41 -2.23 -20.76
N GLY A 58 -18.07 -3.41 -20.24
CA GLY A 58 -17.76 -4.59 -21.04
C GLY A 58 -16.37 -4.56 -21.68
N VAL A 59 -15.52 -3.60 -21.32
CA VAL A 59 -14.13 -3.50 -21.80
C VAL A 59 -13.17 -3.92 -20.69
N TYR A 60 -12.26 -4.82 -21.03
CA TYR A 60 -11.26 -5.38 -20.13
C TYR A 60 -9.87 -5.19 -20.73
N GLU A 61 -8.88 -5.03 -19.86
CA GLU A 61 -7.48 -4.86 -20.21
C GLU A 61 -6.66 -5.91 -19.46
N LEU A 62 -5.74 -6.57 -20.17
CA LEU A 62 -4.76 -7.48 -19.60
C LEU A 62 -3.83 -6.70 -18.68
N ALA A 63 -3.86 -7.10 -17.41
CA ALA A 63 -2.91 -6.65 -16.41
C ALA A 63 -1.58 -7.44 -16.49
N LEU A 64 -1.24 -8.00 -17.66
CA LEU A 64 -0.02 -8.79 -17.86
C LEU A 64 1.27 -8.00 -17.54
N ASN A 65 1.17 -6.65 -17.44
CA ASN A 65 2.26 -5.76 -17.06
C ASN A 65 1.89 -4.79 -15.91
N SER A 66 0.76 -4.96 -15.21
CA SER A 66 0.46 -4.11 -14.06
C SER A 66 0.79 -4.86 -12.78
N LEU A 67 1.85 -4.41 -12.12
CA LEU A 67 2.20 -4.85 -10.78
C LEU A 67 0.97 -4.78 -9.85
N PRO A 68 0.85 -5.69 -8.87
CA PRO A 68 -0.31 -5.72 -7.99
C PRO A 68 -0.43 -4.42 -7.20
N GLU A 69 -1.66 -4.06 -6.82
CA GLU A 69 -1.86 -3.00 -5.85
C GLU A 69 -1.42 -3.48 -4.47
N PHE A 70 -0.56 -2.71 -3.82
CA PHE A 70 -0.19 -2.97 -2.44
C PHE A 70 -1.37 -2.70 -1.50
N VAL A 71 -1.69 -3.67 -0.64
CA VAL A 71 -2.74 -3.57 0.37
C VAL A 71 -2.14 -3.85 1.74
N TYR A 72 -2.10 -2.84 2.60
CA TYR A 72 -1.72 -3.02 4.00
C TYR A 72 -2.81 -3.83 4.71
N GLN A 73 -2.42 -4.95 5.32
CA GLN A 73 -3.31 -5.82 6.08
C GLN A 73 -3.10 -5.58 7.57
N PRO A 74 -4.03 -4.89 8.27
CA PRO A 74 -3.88 -4.66 9.70
C PRO A 74 -4.02 -5.98 10.46
N SER A 75 -3.24 -6.16 11.52
CA SER A 75 -3.37 -7.30 12.44
C SER A 75 -4.65 -7.18 13.28
N GLU A 76 -5.09 -8.29 13.90
CA GLU A 76 -6.28 -8.27 14.78
C GLU A 76 -6.12 -7.28 15.96
N LYS A 77 -4.90 -7.12 16.50
CA LYS A 77 -4.60 -6.13 17.54
C LYS A 77 -4.73 -4.69 17.01
N GLU A 78 -4.25 -4.44 15.79
CA GLU A 78 -4.39 -3.12 15.15
C GLU A 78 -5.86 -2.81 14.89
N LYS A 79 -6.64 -3.78 14.39
CA LYS A 79 -8.08 -3.63 14.17
C LYS A 79 -8.81 -3.28 15.46
N ASP A 80 -8.57 -4.02 16.54
CA ASP A 80 -9.20 -3.78 17.84
C ASP A 80 -8.92 -2.36 18.35
N ILE A 81 -7.66 -1.92 18.32
CA ILE A 81 -7.27 -0.56 18.73
C ILE A 81 -7.96 0.50 17.87
N PHE A 82 -7.88 0.37 16.54
CA PHE A 82 -8.45 1.35 15.63
C PHE A 82 -9.97 1.46 15.77
N LEU A 83 -10.67 0.32 15.86
CA LEU A 83 -12.13 0.31 15.97
C LEU A 83 -12.61 0.91 17.29
N ARG A 84 -11.93 0.64 18.42
CA ARG A 84 -12.24 1.29 19.71
C ARG A 84 -12.06 2.81 19.64
N LEU A 85 -10.95 3.27 19.06
CA LEU A 85 -10.71 4.70 18.86
C LEU A 85 -11.74 5.32 17.92
N LYS A 86 -12.11 4.65 16.83
CA LYS A 86 -13.10 5.16 15.88
C LYS A 86 -14.50 5.22 16.47
N GLN A 87 -14.85 4.32 17.39
CA GLN A 87 -16.09 4.40 18.17
C GLN A 87 -16.09 5.61 19.11
N LYS A 88 -14.99 5.90 19.80
CA LYS A 88 -14.85 7.04 20.72
C LYS A 88 -14.77 8.38 19.96
N PHE A 89 -14.14 8.38 18.78
CA PHE A 89 -13.92 9.57 17.96
C PHE A 89 -14.36 9.36 16.49
N PRO A 90 -15.67 9.33 16.19
CA PRO A 90 -16.17 9.00 14.85
C PRO A 90 -15.77 9.98 13.76
N LEU A 91 -15.63 11.26 14.13
CA LEU A 91 -15.32 12.36 13.20
C LEU A 91 -13.82 12.61 13.01
N LEU A 92 -12.97 11.97 13.80
CA LEU A 92 -11.53 12.17 13.73
C LEU A 92 -10.93 11.31 12.63
N ASP A 93 -10.13 11.92 11.76
CA ASP A 93 -9.37 11.18 10.76
C ASP A 93 -8.13 10.55 11.41
N MET A 94 -8.00 9.24 11.23
CA MET A 94 -6.95 8.43 11.83
C MET A 94 -6.44 7.41 10.83
N CYS A 95 -5.21 6.95 10.97
CA CYS A 95 -4.64 5.88 10.17
C CYS A 95 -3.74 5.00 11.03
N ILE A 96 -3.97 3.68 10.98
CA ILE A 96 -3.15 2.72 11.73
C ILE A 96 -2.28 1.88 10.80
N TRP A 97 -1.02 1.68 11.18
CA TRP A 97 -0.11 0.75 10.48
C TRP A 97 1.18 0.50 11.25
N SER A 98 1.85 -0.62 10.97
CA SER A 98 3.17 -0.93 11.51
C SER A 98 4.27 -0.74 10.45
N PRO A 99 5.40 -0.11 10.81
CA PRO A 99 6.56 -0.01 9.92
C PRO A 99 7.20 -1.34 9.56
N ARG A 100 6.85 -2.42 10.27
CA ARG A 100 7.24 -3.79 9.92
C ARG A 100 6.93 -4.12 8.45
N VAL A 101 5.94 -3.47 7.84
CA VAL A 101 5.63 -3.68 6.42
C VAL A 101 6.78 -3.33 5.46
N LEU A 102 7.65 -2.39 5.86
CA LEU A 102 8.86 -2.03 5.10
C LEU A 102 9.85 -3.19 5.01
N ALA A 103 9.83 -4.16 5.95
CA ALA A 103 10.71 -5.32 5.93
C ALA A 103 10.62 -6.12 4.61
N SER A 104 9.45 -6.10 3.95
CA SER A 104 9.25 -6.73 2.64
C SER A 104 9.99 -6.05 1.48
N PHE A 105 10.54 -4.86 1.70
CA PHE A 105 11.29 -4.05 0.75
C PHE A 105 12.72 -3.76 1.22
N MET A 106 13.16 -4.39 2.31
CA MET A 106 14.49 -4.15 2.89
C MET A 106 15.42 -5.34 2.66
N LEU A 107 16.71 -5.07 2.56
CA LEU A 107 17.79 -6.04 2.68
C LEU A 107 18.09 -6.33 4.15
N HIS A 108 18.17 -5.28 4.98
CA HIS A 108 18.48 -5.40 6.41
C HIS A 108 17.22 -5.17 7.23
N VAL A 109 16.59 -6.25 7.70
CA VAL A 109 15.32 -6.17 8.43
C VAL A 109 15.56 -5.89 9.92
N PRO A 110 15.13 -4.74 10.46
CA PRO A 110 15.17 -4.46 11.89
C PRO A 110 14.04 -5.18 12.64
N ASP A 111 14.22 -5.37 13.94
CA ASP A 111 13.16 -5.87 14.83
C ASP A 111 12.20 -4.73 15.21
N ILE A 112 11.10 -4.61 14.47
CA ILE A 112 10.07 -3.57 14.67
C ILE A 112 8.87 -4.16 15.42
N GLY A 113 8.73 -3.77 16.70
CA GLY A 113 7.61 -4.15 17.57
C GLY A 113 6.46 -3.13 17.64
N TYR A 114 6.66 -1.92 17.11
CA TYR A 114 5.72 -0.82 17.31
C TYR A 114 4.77 -0.57 16.13
N VAL A 115 3.69 0.14 16.44
CA VAL A 115 2.59 0.51 15.53
C VAL A 115 2.41 2.02 15.56
N PHE A 116 2.11 2.61 14.41
CA PHE A 116 1.74 4.00 14.28
C PHE A 116 0.23 4.20 14.33
N MET A 117 -0.16 5.22 15.08
CA MET A 117 -1.48 5.81 15.07
C MET A 117 -1.34 7.25 14.58
N ASP A 118 -1.54 7.45 13.28
CA ASP A 118 -1.54 8.78 12.68
C ASP A 118 -2.89 9.44 12.95
N VAL A 119 -2.89 10.62 13.54
CA VAL A 119 -4.12 11.33 13.93
C VAL A 119 -4.04 12.78 13.46
N GLU A 120 -5.16 13.37 13.06
CA GLU A 120 -5.22 14.81 12.83
C GLU A 120 -4.66 15.60 14.03
N LYS A 121 -3.97 16.70 13.73
CA LYS A 121 -3.17 17.46 14.71
C LYS A 121 -3.95 17.78 15.99
N ASP A 122 -5.19 18.23 15.84
CA ASP A 122 -6.02 18.69 16.96
C ASP A 122 -6.53 17.53 17.84
N GLY A 123 -6.50 16.29 17.33
CA GLY A 123 -6.93 15.09 18.06
C GLY A 123 -5.80 14.27 18.67
N MET A 124 -4.52 14.60 18.41
CA MET A 124 -3.38 13.78 18.82
C MET A 124 -3.31 13.55 20.34
N GLU A 125 -3.38 14.61 21.14
CA GLU A 125 -3.35 14.53 22.61
C GLU A 125 -4.54 13.72 23.16
N THR A 126 -5.71 13.91 22.56
CA THR A 126 -6.94 13.22 22.97
C THR A 126 -6.83 11.71 22.69
N VAL A 127 -6.31 11.32 21.52
CA VAL A 127 -6.08 9.92 21.18
C VAL A 127 -4.96 9.32 22.04
N PHE A 128 -3.90 10.08 22.33
CA PHE A 128 -2.82 9.65 23.20
C PHE A 128 -3.33 9.26 24.59
N HIS A 129 -4.09 10.13 25.25
CA HIS A 129 -4.69 9.81 26.55
C HIS A 129 -5.69 8.66 26.47
N ALA A 130 -6.51 8.61 25.42
CA ALA A 130 -7.44 7.50 25.23
C ALA A 130 -6.73 6.15 25.07
N LEU A 131 -5.56 6.11 24.41
CA LEU A 131 -4.76 4.90 24.32
C LEU A 131 -4.17 4.49 25.68
N GLN A 132 -3.75 5.45 26.50
CA GLN A 132 -3.23 5.18 27.86
C GLN A 132 -4.30 4.54 28.74
N GLU A 133 -5.55 5.02 28.64
CA GLU A 133 -6.72 4.46 29.35
C GLU A 133 -7.07 3.03 28.91
N MET A 134 -6.66 2.58 27.72
CA MET A 134 -6.97 1.24 27.21
C MET A 134 -6.13 0.11 27.84
N GLU A 135 -5.11 0.44 28.64
CA GLU A 135 -4.26 -0.52 29.38
C GLU A 135 -3.72 -1.67 28.50
N LEU A 136 -3.25 -1.34 27.30
CA LEU A 136 -2.83 -2.32 26.28
C LEU A 136 -1.55 -3.09 26.61
N GLY A 137 -0.89 -2.78 27.73
CA GLY A 137 0.40 -3.37 28.11
C GLY A 137 1.56 -2.99 27.18
N ARG A 138 1.45 -1.85 26.50
CA ARG A 138 2.44 -1.33 25.54
C ARG A 138 2.81 0.10 25.87
N ASN A 139 4.03 0.50 25.57
CA ASN A 139 4.43 1.89 25.69
C ASN A 139 3.65 2.73 24.68
N ILE A 140 3.22 3.91 25.08
CA ILE A 140 2.53 4.85 24.19
C ILE A 140 3.37 6.12 24.15
N LEU A 141 3.78 6.53 22.95
CA LEU A 141 4.62 7.70 22.72
C LEU A 141 3.85 8.71 21.88
N LEU A 142 3.92 9.99 22.24
CA LEU A 142 3.36 11.08 21.47
C LEU A 142 4.48 11.82 20.74
N SER A 143 4.49 11.74 19.40
CA SER A 143 5.45 12.44 18.53
C SER A 143 6.91 12.38 19.04
N PRO A 144 7.48 11.17 19.22
CA PRO A 144 8.77 10.99 19.88
C PRO A 144 9.91 11.72 19.17
N SER A 145 10.83 12.27 19.96
CA SER A 145 12.10 12.81 19.44
C SER A 145 13.02 11.68 18.96
N PRO A 146 14.12 11.98 18.24
CA PRO A 146 15.12 10.96 17.89
C PRO A 146 15.67 10.21 19.11
N ILE A 147 15.84 10.92 20.24
CA ILE A 147 16.33 10.34 21.50
C ILE A 147 15.29 9.39 22.09
N ASP A 148 14.00 9.75 22.02
CA ASP A 148 12.93 8.88 22.49
C ASP A 148 12.81 7.62 21.63
N CYS A 149 12.99 7.74 20.31
CA CYS A 149 12.98 6.61 19.40
C CYS A 149 14.08 5.59 19.76
N ASP A 150 15.32 6.07 19.93
CA ASP A 150 16.46 5.22 20.29
C ASP A 150 16.23 4.45 21.59
N ARG A 151 15.67 5.13 22.61
CA ARG A 151 15.45 4.59 23.95
C ARG A 151 14.23 3.69 24.09
N TYR A 152 13.14 3.99 23.37
CA TYR A 152 11.82 3.43 23.66
C TYR A 152 11.15 2.69 22.50
N LEU A 153 11.74 2.67 21.30
CA LEU A 153 11.20 1.90 20.17
C LEU A 153 12.04 0.67 19.82
N THR A 154 13.34 0.71 20.08
CA THR A 154 14.24 -0.42 19.77
C THR A 154 13.88 -1.64 20.62
N GLY A 155 13.51 -2.75 19.97
CA GLY A 155 13.24 -4.03 20.64
C GLY A 155 12.03 -4.04 21.60
N THR A 156 11.12 -3.08 21.46
CA THR A 156 9.94 -2.94 22.35
C THR A 156 8.64 -2.76 21.57
N ASP A 157 7.57 -3.35 22.12
CA ASP A 157 6.21 -3.15 21.61
C ASP A 157 5.67 -1.79 22.08
N ALA A 158 5.40 -0.90 21.14
CA ALA A 158 4.88 0.44 21.42
C ALA A 158 3.78 0.88 20.44
N ILE A 159 3.03 1.91 20.81
CA ILE A 159 2.13 2.65 19.93
C ILE A 159 2.63 4.09 19.86
N VAL A 160 2.91 4.56 18.66
CA VAL A 160 3.37 5.94 18.44
C VAL A 160 2.22 6.74 17.85
N VAL A 161 1.74 7.72 18.60
CA VAL A 161 0.76 8.70 18.13
C VAL A 161 1.52 9.81 17.40
N ARG A 162 1.23 9.97 16.11
CA ARG A 162 1.90 10.94 15.25
C ARG A 162 0.92 11.73 14.40
N GLN A 163 1.37 12.83 13.82
CA GLN A 163 0.49 13.68 13.03
C GLN A 163 0.13 13.04 11.68
N LEU A 164 -1.17 12.94 11.39
CA LEU A 164 -1.67 12.62 10.06
C LEU A 164 -1.57 13.87 9.17
N ILE A 165 -0.67 13.82 8.20
CA ILE A 165 -0.50 14.94 7.25
C ILE A 165 -1.64 14.93 6.23
N GLY A 166 -2.20 16.11 5.96
CA GLY A 166 -3.35 16.26 5.06
C GLY A 166 -3.10 15.70 3.65
N GLN A 167 -4.17 15.20 3.02
CA GLN A 167 -4.13 14.50 1.73
C GLN A 167 -3.23 13.25 1.71
N SER A 168 -3.01 12.64 2.88
CA SER A 168 -2.35 11.34 3.02
C SER A 168 -2.98 10.28 2.09
N PRO A 169 -2.17 9.52 1.33
CA PRO A 169 -2.61 8.35 0.58
C PRO A 169 -3.15 7.25 1.51
N LEU A 170 -4.46 7.17 1.66
CA LEU A 170 -5.12 6.21 2.55
C LEU A 170 -6.11 5.32 1.80
N THR A 171 -6.47 4.19 2.42
CA THR A 171 -7.54 3.30 1.99
C THR A 171 -8.20 2.66 3.21
N ILE A 172 -9.33 1.99 3.02
CA ILE A 172 -10.02 1.25 4.09
C ILE A 172 -9.85 -0.25 3.84
N VAL A 173 -9.40 -0.98 4.86
CA VAL A 173 -9.28 -2.45 4.89
C VAL A 173 -9.82 -2.92 6.22
N ASP A 174 -10.77 -3.86 6.22
CA ASP A 174 -11.41 -4.40 7.43
C ASP A 174 -11.94 -3.33 8.40
N GLY A 175 -12.55 -2.27 7.85
CA GLY A 175 -13.07 -1.14 8.63
C GLY A 175 -12.00 -0.20 9.20
N CYS A 176 -10.71 -0.49 8.97
CA CYS A 176 -9.60 0.32 9.41
C CYS A 176 -9.09 1.21 8.29
N GLN A 177 -8.82 2.47 8.61
CA GLN A 177 -8.14 3.37 7.69
C GLN A 177 -6.63 3.11 7.80
N VAL A 178 -6.03 2.74 6.66
CA VAL A 178 -4.66 2.24 6.55
C VAL A 178 -3.92 2.95 5.41
N PRO A 179 -2.58 3.01 5.42
CA PRO A 179 -1.83 3.72 4.40
C PRO A 179 -1.78 2.94 3.09
N ARG A 180 -1.69 3.68 1.98
CA ARG A 180 -1.23 3.14 0.70
C ARG A 180 0.29 3.16 0.64
N ILE A 181 0.86 2.39 -0.29
CA ILE A 181 2.32 2.31 -0.48
C ILE A 181 2.96 3.69 -0.70
N GLU A 182 2.27 4.61 -1.37
CA GLU A 182 2.81 5.96 -1.58
C GLU A 182 3.02 6.73 -0.27
N LYS A 183 2.17 6.51 0.74
CA LYS A 183 2.35 7.11 2.07
C LYS A 183 3.54 6.49 2.77
N ILE A 184 3.61 5.15 2.78
CA ILE A 184 4.69 4.39 3.43
C ILE A 184 6.05 4.82 2.88
N LEU A 185 6.20 4.90 1.56
CA LEU A 185 7.44 5.29 0.89
C LEU A 185 7.88 6.71 1.22
N VAL A 186 6.95 7.67 1.28
CA VAL A 186 7.28 9.06 1.62
C VAL A 186 7.59 9.20 3.11
N ASP A 187 6.86 8.49 3.97
CA ASP A 187 7.06 8.52 5.42
C ASP A 187 8.42 7.92 5.80
N ALA A 188 8.86 6.86 5.12
CA ALA A 188 10.19 6.26 5.30
C ALA A 188 11.36 7.25 5.11
N ILE A 189 11.15 8.37 4.41
CA ILE A 189 12.19 9.39 4.20
C ILE A 189 12.20 10.37 5.37
N GLY A 190 12.97 10.10 6.42
CA GLY A 190 13.32 11.09 7.43
C GLY A 190 12.26 11.34 8.52
N ASP A 191 11.34 10.40 8.74
CA ASP A 191 10.70 10.27 10.06
C ASP A 191 11.70 9.67 11.05
N ASN A 192 11.75 10.19 12.28
CA ASN A 192 12.71 9.76 13.31
C ASN A 192 12.53 8.28 13.67
N GLU A 193 11.27 7.87 13.74
CA GLU A 193 10.85 6.51 14.01
C GLU A 193 11.33 5.55 12.92
N LEU A 194 11.53 6.05 11.69
CA LEU A 194 11.89 5.27 10.51
C LEU A 194 13.36 5.43 10.09
N LEU A 195 14.24 5.88 10.99
CA LEU A 195 15.66 6.09 10.68
C LEU A 195 16.37 4.84 10.14
N PHE A 196 15.91 3.64 10.50
CA PHE A 196 16.42 2.38 9.95
C PHE A 196 16.24 2.24 8.42
N ALA A 197 15.29 2.99 7.83
CA ALA A 197 15.06 3.01 6.39
C ALA A 197 15.96 4.02 5.65
N SER A 198 16.83 4.75 6.37
CA SER A 198 17.70 5.79 5.79
C SER A 198 18.99 5.20 5.18
N GLY A 199 19.86 6.06 4.64
CA GLY A 199 21.12 5.63 4.04
C GLY A 199 20.93 4.98 2.68
N SER A 200 21.67 3.90 2.39
CA SER A 200 21.49 3.12 1.15
C SER A 200 20.18 2.33 1.14
N GLU A 201 19.64 2.02 2.32
CA GLU A 201 18.45 1.18 2.46
C GLU A 201 17.20 1.81 1.83
N ILE A 202 17.11 3.14 1.81
CA ILE A 202 15.97 3.83 1.19
C ILE A 202 15.87 3.57 -0.32
N TYR A 203 17.00 3.36 -1.00
CA TYR A 203 17.03 3.08 -2.43
C TYR A 203 16.50 1.67 -2.69
N ASN A 204 16.95 0.68 -1.91
CA ASN A 204 16.42 -0.70 -1.96
C ASN A 204 14.91 -0.74 -1.70
N ILE A 205 14.44 0.01 -0.69
CA ILE A 205 13.01 0.11 -0.36
C ILE A 205 12.21 0.63 -1.54
N TYR A 206 12.67 1.70 -2.19
CA TYR A 206 11.99 2.29 -3.34
C TYR A 206 12.04 1.36 -4.56
N GLU A 207 13.18 0.73 -4.83
CA GLU A 207 13.36 -0.20 -5.93
C GLU A 207 12.42 -1.40 -5.77
N TYR A 208 12.53 -2.15 -4.67
CA TYR A 208 11.70 -3.34 -4.45
C TYR A 208 10.21 -3.02 -4.32
N ALA A 209 9.84 -1.86 -3.76
CA ALA A 209 8.45 -1.44 -3.75
C ALA A 209 7.90 -1.23 -5.17
N ARG A 210 8.67 -0.59 -6.05
CA ARG A 210 8.32 -0.30 -7.45
C ARG A 210 8.40 -1.52 -8.36
N GLU A 211 9.24 -2.50 -8.05
CA GLU A 211 9.32 -3.78 -8.78
C GLU A 211 8.17 -4.72 -8.44
N ARG A 212 7.73 -4.70 -7.18
CA ARG A 212 6.75 -5.68 -6.66
C ARG A 212 5.32 -5.15 -6.65
N ASN A 213 5.12 -3.84 -6.73
CA ASN A 213 3.81 -3.22 -6.58
C ASN A 213 3.61 -2.04 -7.54
N HIS A 214 2.35 -1.78 -7.89
CA HIS A 214 1.99 -0.56 -8.58
C HIS A 214 2.06 0.64 -7.63
N VAL A 215 3.01 1.54 -7.89
CA VAL A 215 3.15 2.82 -7.18
C VAL A 215 2.61 3.95 -8.04
N ASN A 216 1.60 4.68 -7.56
CA ASN A 216 1.04 5.81 -8.28
C ASN A 216 1.91 7.06 -8.12
N MET A 217 2.76 7.35 -9.10
CA MET A 217 3.72 8.47 -9.06
C MET A 217 3.08 9.84 -8.81
N ARG A 218 1.89 10.10 -9.36
CA ARG A 218 1.17 11.37 -9.12
C ARG A 218 0.75 11.49 -7.65
N LYS A 219 0.29 10.38 -7.05
CA LYS A 219 -0.13 10.34 -5.64
C LYS A 219 1.09 10.43 -4.71
N LEU A 220 2.18 9.73 -5.04
CA LEU A 220 3.47 9.78 -4.35
C LEU A 220 4.03 11.20 -4.31
N LEU A 221 4.24 11.84 -5.47
CA LEU A 221 4.83 13.18 -5.55
C LEU A 221 3.94 14.26 -4.93
N ARG A 222 2.61 14.11 -5.01
CA ARG A 222 1.68 15.01 -4.31
C ARG A 222 1.85 14.92 -2.79
N TYR A 223 1.92 13.71 -2.24
CA TYR A 223 2.11 13.54 -0.80
C TYR A 223 3.53 13.94 -0.35
N ALA A 224 4.56 13.63 -1.15
CA ALA A 224 5.92 14.08 -0.90
C ALA A 224 6.03 15.60 -0.81
N SER A 225 5.30 16.34 -1.66
CA SER A 225 5.20 17.80 -1.59
C SER A 225 4.60 18.27 -0.26
N ARG A 226 3.53 17.62 0.24
CA ARG A 226 2.93 17.95 1.54
C ARG A 226 3.87 17.72 2.73
N ARG A 227 4.82 16.81 2.57
CA ARG A 227 5.82 16.45 3.58
C ARG A 227 7.14 17.22 3.41
N ASN A 228 7.25 18.13 2.44
CA ASN A 228 8.49 18.80 2.06
C ASN A 228 9.63 17.82 1.70
N ARG A 229 9.28 16.70 1.04
CA ARG A 229 10.19 15.61 0.66
C ARG A 229 10.24 15.37 -0.85
N LYS A 230 9.58 16.21 -1.65
CA LYS A 230 9.43 16.01 -3.10
C LYS A 230 10.77 15.87 -3.81
N GLU A 231 11.72 16.78 -3.57
CA GLU A 231 13.04 16.76 -4.19
C GLU A 231 13.82 15.48 -3.85
N LYS A 232 13.75 15.03 -2.59
CA LYS A 232 14.38 13.78 -2.14
C LYS A 232 13.79 12.56 -2.85
N VAL A 233 12.46 12.52 -2.98
CA VAL A 233 11.76 11.45 -3.70
C VAL A 233 12.17 11.44 -5.17
N GLU A 234 12.18 12.60 -5.83
CA GLU A 234 12.60 12.73 -7.24
C GLU A 234 14.05 12.29 -7.43
N HIS A 235 14.95 12.66 -6.52
CA HIS A 235 16.35 12.22 -6.53
C HIS A 235 16.47 10.69 -6.40
N ILE A 236 15.80 10.07 -5.42
CA ILE A 236 15.84 8.61 -5.22
C ILE A 236 15.37 7.88 -6.48
N ILE A 237 14.25 8.32 -7.07
CA ILE A 237 13.72 7.73 -8.31
C ILE A 237 14.72 7.88 -9.45
N TYR A 238 15.28 9.07 -9.64
CA TYR A 238 16.28 9.33 -10.67
C TYR A 238 17.49 8.42 -10.52
N THR A 239 18.04 8.28 -9.30
CA THR A 239 19.19 7.40 -9.03
C THR A 239 18.88 5.96 -9.40
N ILE A 240 17.76 5.41 -8.93
CA ILE A 240 17.35 4.02 -9.23
C ILE A 240 17.22 3.81 -10.74
N ASP A 241 16.54 4.72 -11.44
CA ASP A 241 16.31 4.60 -12.88
C ASP A 241 17.62 4.70 -13.71
N HIS A 242 18.68 5.32 -13.18
CA HIS A 242 19.96 5.49 -13.89
C HIS A 242 21.04 4.49 -13.47
N ASP A 243 20.98 3.91 -12.27
CA ASP A 243 21.90 2.84 -11.84
C ASP A 243 21.68 1.56 -12.67
N GLN A 244 20.43 1.27 -13.06
CA GLN A 244 20.08 0.15 -13.96
C GLN A 244 20.59 0.32 -15.41
N SER A 245 21.27 1.43 -15.74
CA SER A 245 21.85 1.67 -17.06
C SER A 245 23.29 1.18 -17.21
N GLN A 246 23.88 0.63 -16.15
CA GLN A 246 25.29 0.19 -16.12
C GLN A 246 25.50 -1.33 -15.96
N GLU A 247 24.42 -2.12 -15.97
CA GLU A 247 24.46 -3.60 -16.07
C GLU A 247 23.95 -4.08 -17.44
#